data_AF-A0A7C5X431-F1
#
_entry.id   AF-A0A7C5X431-F1
#
_cell.length_a   1.000
_cell.length_b   1.000
_cell.length_c   1.000
_cell.angle_alpha   90.00
_cell.angle_beta   90.00
_cell.angle_gamma   90.00
#
_symmetry.space_group_name_H-M   'P 1'
#
loop_
_entity.id
_entity.type
_entity.pdbx_description
1 polymer ?
#
loop_
_entity_poly.entity_id
_entity_poly.type
_entity_poly.pdbx_seq_one_letter_code
_entity_poly.pdbx_strand_id
1 'polypeptide(L)' 'MRVDYITGNTAIALGSIAAGLKFYAGYPITPTSDIFELLARELPKRGGYVVQFEDEIASINA' A
#
# COMPACT_ATOMS: atom_id res chain seq x y z
N MET A 1 14.31 -19.88 7.75
CA MET A 1 14.16 -18.41 7.59
C MET A 1 14.34 -18.10 6.12
N ARG A 2 13.35 -17.49 5.46
CA ARG A 2 13.45 -17.09 4.05
C ARG A 2 13.99 -15.66 3.99
N VAL A 3 14.92 -15.41 3.09
CA VAL A 3 15.49 -14.08 2.84
C VAL A 3 15.19 -13.72 1.39
N ASP A 4 14.52 -12.59 1.19
CA ASP A 4 14.21 -12.05 -0.13
C ASP A 4 14.93 -10.70 -0.30
N TYR A 5 15.45 -10.43 -1.50
CA TYR A 5 15.96 -9.12 -1.87
C TYR A 5 14.83 -8.29 -2.47
N ILE A 6 14.26 -7.40 -1.66
CA ILE A 6 13.14 -6.55 -2.04
C ILE A 6 13.43 -5.09 -1.68
N THR A 7 12.72 -4.16 -2.31
CA THR A 7 12.79 -2.74 -1.95
C THR A 7 12.13 -2.49 -0.60
N GLY A 8 12.50 -1.38 0.07
CA GLY A 8 11.85 -0.95 1.30
C GLY A 8 10.34 -0.72 1.14
N ASN A 9 9.92 -0.13 0.01
CA ASN A 9 8.51 0.03 -0.35
C ASN A 9 7.78 -1.31 -0.40
N THR A 10 8.37 -2.31 -1.05
CA THR A 10 7.81 -3.66 -1.12
C THR A 10 7.69 -4.27 0.27
N ALA A 11 8.74 -4.12 1.09
CA ALA A 11 8.74 -4.63 2.46
C ALA A 11 7.64 -4.00 3.32
N ILE A 12 7.43 -2.69 3.22
CA ILE A 12 6.34 -1.98 3.91
C ILE A 12 4.98 -2.51 3.45
N ALA A 13 4.74 -2.56 2.14
CA ALA A 13 3.45 -3.00 1.61
C ALA A 13 3.13 -4.45 2.04
N LEU A 14 4.09 -5.36 1.94
CA LEU A 14 3.94 -6.74 2.39
C LEU A 14 3.75 -6.84 3.91
N GLY A 15 4.49 -6.05 4.69
CA GLY A 15 4.36 -5.98 6.14
C GLY A 15 2.97 -5.49 6.57
N SER A 16 2.44 -4.45 5.92
CA SER A 16 1.09 -3.95 6.17
C SER A 16 0.02 -4.99 5.83
N ILE A 17 0.16 -5.70 4.71
CA ILE A 17 -0.74 -6.82 4.36
C ILE A 17 -0.67 -7.90 5.43
N ALA A 18 0.54 -8.28 5.88
CA ALA A 18 0.74 -9.29 6.91
C ALA A 18 0.14 -8.87 8.27
N ALA A 19 0.14 -7.57 8.59
CA ALA A 19 -0.49 -6.99 9.77
C ALA A 19 -2.03 -6.94 9.68
N GLY A 20 -2.62 -7.33 8.54
CA GLY A 20 -4.06 -7.37 8.37
C GLY A 20 -4.67 -6.06 7.85
N LEU A 21 -3.89 -5.20 7.19
CA LEU A 21 -4.40 -3.99 6.54
C LEU A 21 -5.62 -4.32 5.65
N LYS A 22 -6.70 -3.55 5.80
CA LYS A 22 -7.95 -3.68 5.02
C LYS A 22 -8.31 -2.45 4.20
N PHE A 23 -7.72 -1.31 4.50
CA PHE A 23 -7.98 -0.07 3.78
C PHE A 23 -6.68 0.71 3.63
N TYR A 24 -6.43 1.21 2.42
CA TYR A 24 -5.32 2.12 2.14
C TYR A 24 -5.84 3.29 1.31
N ALA A 25 -5.69 4.49 1.86
CA ALA A 25 -5.95 5.75 1.17
C ALA A 25 -4.60 6.41 0.85
N GLY A 26 -4.45 6.90 -0.38
CA GLY A 26 -3.20 7.54 -0.76
C GLY A 26 -3.29 8.36 -2.02
N TYR A 27 -2.26 9.19 -2.19
CA TYR A 27 -1.98 9.95 -3.40
C TYR A 27 -0.59 9.54 -3.91
N PRO A 28 -0.46 9.02 -5.15
CA PRO A 28 0.81 8.59 -5.69
C PRO A 28 1.83 9.74 -5.80
N ILE A 29 2.98 9.59 -5.15
CA ILE A 29 4.11 10.53 -5.23
C ILE A 29 5.44 9.76 -5.24
N THR A 30 6.36 10.15 -6.11
CA THR A 30 7.70 9.52 -6.14
C THR A 30 8.47 9.89 -4.86
N PRO A 31 9.13 8.94 -4.17
CA PRO A 31 9.37 7.54 -4.55
C PRO A 31 8.42 6.51 -3.87
N THR A 32 7.30 6.91 -3.28
CA THR A 32 6.42 6.01 -2.50
C THR A 32 5.34 5.32 -3.33
N SER A 33 5.18 5.69 -4.61
CA SER A 33 4.16 5.13 -5.52
C SER A 33 4.18 3.60 -5.63
N ASP A 34 5.33 2.94 -5.46
CA ASP A 34 5.41 1.46 -5.50
C ASP A 34 4.59 0.80 -4.39
N ILE A 35 4.47 1.45 -3.23
CA ILE A 35 3.63 0.97 -2.12
C ILE A 35 2.17 0.98 -2.56
N PHE A 36 1.74 2.10 -3.15
CA PHE A 36 0.38 2.27 -3.67
C PHE A 36 0.09 1.19 -4.72
N GLU A 37 0.97 1.00 -5.71
CA GLU A 37 0.77 0.03 -6.79
C GLU A 37 0.68 -1.41 -6.25
N LEU A 38 1.57 -1.79 -5.33
CA LEU A 38 1.55 -3.13 -4.74
C LEU A 38 0.26 -3.37 -3.94
N LEU A 39 -0.13 -2.40 -3.11
CA LEU A 39 -1.34 -2.51 -2.29
C LEU A 39 -2.60 -2.52 -3.17
N ALA A 40 -2.67 -1.69 -4.21
CA ALA A 40 -3.78 -1.66 -5.16
C ALA A 40 -3.97 -3.01 -5.86
N ARG A 41 -2.87 -3.72 -6.14
CA ARG A 41 -2.91 -5.07 -6.73
C ARG A 41 -3.28 -6.15 -5.71
N GLU A 42 -2.78 -6.06 -4.48
CA GLU A 42 -2.82 -7.18 -3.52
C GLU A 42 -3.95 -7.10 -2.48
N LEU A 43 -4.36 -5.91 -2.03
CA LEU A 43 -5.41 -5.77 -1.02
C LEU A 43 -6.79 -6.23 -1.50
N PRO A 44 -7.25 -5.93 -2.74
CA PRO A 44 -8.57 -6.38 -3.22
C PRO A 44 -8.73 -7.90 -3.20
N LYS A 45 -7.65 -8.65 -3.47
CA LYS A 45 -7.62 -10.12 -3.41
C LYS A 45 -7.84 -10.66 -1.99
N ARG A 46 -7.72 -9.81 -0.96
CA ARG A 46 -7.79 -10.13 0.47
C ARG A 46 -8.98 -9.43 1.16
N GLY A 47 -9.93 -8.92 0.36
CA GLY A 47 -11.12 -8.21 0.84
C GLY A 47 -10.81 -6.84 1.43
N GLY A 48 -9.67 -6.25 1.07
CA GLY A 48 -9.34 -4.86 1.40
C GLY A 48 -9.56 -3.92 0.22
N TYR A 49 -9.49 -2.62 0.48
CA TYR A 49 -9.71 -1.58 -0.52
C TYR A 49 -8.51 -0.65 -0.60
N VAL A 50 -8.22 -0.20 -1.82
CA VAL A 50 -7.28 0.89 -2.08
C VAL A 50 -8.02 1.98 -2.83
N VAL A 51 -7.88 3.21 -2.36
CA VAL A 51 -8.52 4.37 -2.96
C VAL A 51 -7.45 5.43 -3.22
N GLN A 52 -7.38 5.86 -4.49
CA GLN A 52 -6.60 7.02 -4.87
C GLN A 52 -7.46 8.26 -4.63
N PHE A 53 -6.98 9.17 -3.80
CA PHE A 53 -7.59 10.48 -3.58
C PHE A 53 -6.92 11.55 -4.43
N GLU A 54 -7.45 12.77 -4.39
CA GLU A 54 -6.96 13.92 -5.15
C GLU A 54 -5.64 14.50 -4.64
N ASP A 55 -5.39 14.37 -3.33
CA ASP A 55 -4.17 14.82 -2.67
C ASP A 55 -3.93 14.06 -1.35
N GLU A 56 -2.81 14.35 -0.69
CA GLU A 56 -2.45 13.75 0.59
C GLU A 56 -3.38 14.16 1.73
N ILE A 57 -4.03 15.33 1.65
CA ILE A 57 -4.95 15.84 2.68
C ILE A 57 -6.27 15.05 2.62
N ALA A 58 -6.82 14.82 1.44
CA ALA A 58 -7.99 13.98 1.25
C ALA A 58 -7.69 12.53 1.63
N SER A 59 -6.48 12.04 1.28
CA SER A 59 -6.05 10.69 1.63
C SER A 59 -6.04 10.43 3.15
N ILE A 60 -5.57 11.38 3.96
CA ILE A 60 -5.50 11.21 5.42
C ILE A 60 -6.86 11.40 6.11
N ASN A 61 -7.83 12.05 5.47
CA ASN A 61 -9.18 12.29 6.01
C ASN A 61 -10.19 11.18 5.65
N ALA A 62 -9.79 10.18 4.86
CA ALA A 62 -10.61 9.05 4.44
C ALA A 62 -10.78 7.98 5.54
#